data_AF-A0A2U3DAZ0-F1
#
_entry.id   AF-A0A2U3DAZ0-F1
#
_cell.length_a   1.000
_cell.length_b   1.000
_cell.length_c   1.000
_cell.angle_alpha   90.00
_cell.angle_beta   90.00
_cell.angle_gamma   90.00
#
_symmetry.space_group_name_H-M   'P 1'
#
loop_
_entity.id
_entity.type
_entity.pdbx_description
1 polymer ?
#
loop_
_entity_poly.entity_id
_entity_poly.type
_entity_poly.pdbx_seq_one_letter_code
_entity_poly.pdbx_strand_id
1 'polypeptide(L)' 'MNSALWAFCNHKLDRRNEIPEIEEVNKLPLTMPIVGKEAPDFVLPGYYHENEVRVRFSDFRGKWIILFFYLSDFSTI' A
#
# COMPACT_ATOMS: atom_id res chain seq x y z
N MET A 1 -23.59 27.68 6.01
CA MET A 1 -23.31 26.27 5.68
C MET A 1 -23.84 26.05 4.28
N ASN A 2 -23.09 25.41 3.38
CA ASN A 2 -23.48 24.93 2.04
C ASN A 2 -22.59 25.48 0.91
N SER A 3 -22.22 24.56 0.01
CA SER A 3 -21.37 24.65 -1.20
C SER A 3 -19.84 24.65 -1.03
N ALA A 4 -19.23 25.59 -0.29
CA ALA A 4 -17.76 25.73 -0.30
C ALA A 4 -17.00 24.56 0.40
N LEU A 5 -17.53 24.04 1.51
CA LEU A 5 -16.94 22.90 2.22
C LEU A 5 -17.05 21.58 1.43
N TRP A 6 -18.10 21.43 0.60
CA TRP A 6 -18.28 20.25 -0.25
C TRP A 6 -17.31 20.27 -1.45
N ALA A 7 -17.02 21.47 -1.99
CA ALA A 7 -16.01 21.64 -3.04
C ALA A 7 -14.58 21.36 -2.54
N PHE A 8 -14.25 21.76 -1.31
CA PHE A 8 -12.91 21.53 -0.73
C PHE A 8 -12.64 20.06 -0.43
N CYS A 9 -13.67 19.31 -0.03
CA CYS A 9 -13.58 17.87 0.23
C CYS A 9 -13.35 17.07 -1.08
N ASN A 10 -13.96 17.48 -2.20
CA ASN A 10 -13.80 16.81 -3.49
C ASN A 10 -12.45 17.10 -4.17
N HIS A 11 -11.78 18.22 -3.87
CA HIS A 11 -10.48 18.54 -4.46
C HIS A 11 -9.34 17.63 -3.96
N LYS A 12 -9.46 17.07 -2.74
CA LYS A 12 -8.47 16.13 -2.17
C LYS A 12 -8.76 14.64 -2.42
N LEU A 13 -9.84 14.31 -3.13
CA LEU A 13 -10.25 12.92 -3.35
C LEU A 13 -9.97 12.40 -4.77
N ASP A 14 -9.30 13.17 -5.62
CA ASP A 14 -8.94 12.70 -6.96
C ASP A 14 -7.62 11.90 -6.97
N ARG A 15 -7.58 10.81 -6.20
CA ARG A 15 -6.51 9.79 -6.29
C ARG A 15 -6.71 8.80 -7.44
N ARG A 16 -7.69 9.04 -8.32
CA ARG A 16 -7.98 8.15 -9.48
C ARG A 16 -6.96 8.29 -10.61
N ASN A 17 -6.16 9.35 -10.61
CA ASN A 17 -5.16 9.63 -11.65
C ASN A 17 -3.73 9.20 -11.28
N GLU A 18 -3.53 8.51 -10.15
CA GLU A 18 -2.26 7.87 -9.76
C GLU A 18 -2.28 6.35 -10.00
N ILE A 19 -3.16 5.85 -10.87
CA ILE A 19 -3.08 4.47 -11.33
C ILE A 19 -2.05 4.49 -12.46
N PRO A 20 -0.86 3.86 -12.30
CA PRO A 20 0.13 3.81 -13.37
C PRO A 20 -0.52 3.21 -14.61
N GLU A 21 -0.25 3.82 -15.76
CA GLU A 21 -0.69 3.36 -17.08
C GLU A 21 -0.45 1.84 -17.20
N ILE A 22 -1.48 1.11 -17.64
CA ILE A 22 -1.56 -0.36 -17.63
C ILE A 22 -0.39 -1.02 -18.42
N GLU A 23 0.35 -0.25 -19.21
CA GLU A 23 1.54 -0.70 -19.95
C GLU A 23 2.77 -1.01 -19.07
N GLU A 24 2.95 -0.37 -17.91
CA GLU A 24 4.11 -0.64 -17.04
C GLU A 24 3.95 -1.93 -16.21
N VAL A 25 2.70 -2.23 -15.81
CA VAL A 25 2.36 -3.43 -15.01
C VAL A 25 2.67 -4.73 -15.76
N ASN A 26 2.59 -4.71 -17.10
CA ASN A 26 2.83 -5.88 -17.94
C ASN A 26 4.32 -6.20 -18.18
N LYS A 27 5.24 -5.31 -17.79
CA LYS A 27 6.70 -5.54 -17.97
C LYS A 27 7.36 -6.20 -16.77
N LEU A 28 6.73 -6.17 -15.60
CA LEU A 28 7.24 -6.88 -14.43
C LEU A 28 6.87 -8.35 -14.59
N PRO A 29 7.83 -9.30 -14.59
CA PRO A 29 7.48 -10.69 -14.53
C PRO A 29 6.63 -10.87 -13.26
N LEU A 30 5.37 -11.28 -13.44
CA LEU A 30 4.49 -11.66 -12.34
C LEU A 30 5.07 -12.93 -11.70
N THR A 31 6.12 -12.77 -10.91
CA THR A 31 6.68 -13.84 -10.10
C THR A 31 5.68 -14.08 -8.98
N MET A 32 4.89 -15.13 -9.16
CA MET A 32 4.05 -15.63 -8.09
C MET A 32 4.93 -15.95 -6.88
N PRO A 33 4.56 -15.55 -5.66
CA PRO A 33 5.28 -15.96 -4.46
C PRO A 33 5.17 -17.48 -4.31
N ILE A 34 6.32 -18.16 -4.22
CA ILE A 34 6.42 -19.62 -4.08
C ILE A 34 6.98 -19.95 -2.71
N VAL A 35 6.32 -20.86 -2.00
CA VAL A 35 6.78 -21.34 -0.68
C VAL A 35 8.18 -21.96 -0.78
N GLY A 36 9.05 -21.60 0.16
CA GLY A 36 10.43 -22.09 0.21
C GLY A 36 11.40 -21.35 -0.73
N LYS A 37 10.93 -20.40 -1.55
CA LYS A 37 11.78 -19.43 -2.23
C LYS A 37 11.89 -18.16 -1.40
N GLU A 38 12.90 -17.35 -1.73
CA GLU A 38 13.08 -16.04 -1.12
C GLU A 38 11.83 -15.19 -1.40
N ALA A 39 11.25 -14.63 -0.34
CA ALA A 39 10.10 -13.74 -0.47
C ALA A 39 10.54 -12.46 -1.21
N PRO A 40 9.69 -11.92 -2.11
CA PRO A 40 9.98 -10.68 -2.84
C PRO A 40 10.26 -9.51 -1.89
N ASP A 41 11.26 -8.70 -2.21
CA ASP A 41 11.49 -7.46 -1.48
C ASP A 41 10.56 -6.36 -1.97
N PHE A 42 10.11 -5.52 -1.05
CA PHE A 42 9.23 -4.40 -1.35
C PHE A 42 9.40 -3.30 -0.30
N VAL A 43 8.96 -2.09 -0.65
CA VAL A 43 8.91 -0.95 0.26
C VAL A 43 7.46 -0.49 0.37
N LEU A 44 6.93 -0.39 1.58
CA LEU A 44 5.58 0.09 1.84
C LEU A 44 5.62 1.30 2.78
N PRO A 45 4.73 2.30 2.56
CA PRO A 45 4.42 3.26 3.60
C PRO A 45 3.68 2.54 4.73
N GLY A 46 3.89 2.98 5.97
CA GLY A 46 3.21 2.47 7.15
C GLY A 46 3.11 3.53 8.23
N TYR A 47 2.36 3.21 9.28
CA TYR A 47 2.21 4.07 10.44
C TYR A 47 2.65 3.32 11.69
N TYR A 48 3.63 3.85 12.42
CA TYR A 48 4.20 3.21 13.61
C TYR A 48 4.55 4.27 14.65
N HIS A 49 4.11 4.09 15.90
CA HIS A 49 4.30 5.03 17.00
C HIS A 49 4.03 6.49 16.63
N GLU A 50 2.83 6.75 16.11
CA GLU A 50 2.38 8.10 15.71
C GLU A 50 3.18 8.75 14.57
N ASN A 51 3.99 7.99 13.86
CA ASN A 51 4.83 8.48 12.77
C ASN A 51 4.57 7.71 11.47
N GLU A 52 4.61 8.45 10.36
CA GLU A 52 4.69 7.86 9.03
C GLU A 52 6.09 7.28 8.83
N VAL A 53 6.16 6.03 8.41
CA VAL A 53 7.41 5.29 8.19
C VAL A 53 7.41 4.66 6.81
N ARG A 54 8.59 4.54 6.20
CA ARG A 54 8.78 3.63 5.05
C ARG A 54 9.44 2.35 5.54
N VAL A 55 8.77 1.23 5.33
CA VAL A 55 9.21 -0.09 5.77
C VAL A 55 9.69 -0.85 4.54
N ARG A 56 10.95 -1.29 4.55
CA ARG A 56 11.49 -2.22 3.54
C ARG A 56 11.51 -3.62 4.12
N PHE A 57 11.00 -4.59 3.37
CA PHE A 57 10.89 -5.97 3.84
C PHE A 57 12.27 -6.59 4.15
N SER A 58 13.27 -6.33 3.30
CA SER A 58 14.64 -6.82 3.49
C SER A 58 15.39 -6.26 4.72
N ASP A 59 14.92 -5.18 5.34
CA ASP A 59 15.53 -4.65 6.58
C ASP A 59 15.34 -5.59 7.79
N PHE A 60 14.40 -6.53 7.71
CA PHE A 60 14.04 -7.45 8.80
C PHE A 60 14.68 -8.84 8.68
N ARG A 61 15.73 -8.99 7.85
CA ARG A 61 16.49 -10.24 7.73
C ARG A 61 16.98 -10.71 9.11
N GLY A 62 16.91 -12.02 9.34
CA GLY A 62 17.28 -12.64 10.62
C GLY A 62 16.18 -12.63 11.69
N LYS A 63 14.99 -12.10 11.39
CA LYS A 63 13.81 -12.17 12.25
C LYS A 63 12.68 -12.95 11.56
N TRP A 64 11.83 -13.57 12.36
CA TRP A 64 10.56 -14.13 11.86
C TRP A 64 9.55 -13.01 11.66
N ILE A 65 8.86 -13.03 10.52
CA ILE A 65 7.90 -11.99 10.12
C ILE A 65 6.60 -12.69 9.70
N ILE A 66 5.48 -12.13 10.12
CA ILE A 66 4.15 -12.49 9.63
C ILE A 66 3.64 -11.30 8.81
N LEU A 67 3.37 -11.52 7.53
CA LEU A 67 2.70 -10.56 6.66
C LEU A 67 1.25 -11.00 6.47
N PHE A 68 0.30 -10.12 6.77
CA PHE A 68 -1.13 -10.38 6.60
C PHE A 68 -1.77 -9.23 5.82
N PHE A 69 -2.70 -9.58 4.93
CA PHE A 69 -3.50 -8.62 4.19
C PHE A 69 -4.93 -8.66 4.74
N TYR A 70 -5.55 -7.50 4.90
CA TYR A 70 -6.95 -7.36 5.32
C TYR A 70 -7.66 -6.36 4.40
N LEU A 71 -8.98 -6.46 4.32
CA LEU A 71 -9.74 -5.84 3.22
C LEU A 71 -10.06 -4.35 3.41
N SER A 72 -10.35 -3.91 4.64
CA SER A 72 -10.71 -2.51 4.91
C SER A 72 -10.35 -2.11 6.32
N ASP A 73 -9.92 -0.87 6.47
CA ASP A 73 -9.86 -0.17 7.76
C ASP A 73 -11.29 0.16 8.23
N PHE A 74 -11.57 -0.02 9.52
CA PHE A 74 -12.84 0.33 10.19
C PHE A 74 -14.12 -0.33 9.65
N SER A 75 -14.14 -1.66 9.59
CA SER A 75 -15.37 -2.42 9.31
C SER A 75 -16.40 -2.25 10.44
N THR A 76 -17.37 -1.34 10.28
CA THR A 76 -18.65 -1.37 11.00
C THR A 76 -19.54 -2.40 10.32
N ILE A 77 -19.24 -3.69 10.48
CA ILE A 77 -20.25 -4.72 10.22
C ILE A 77 -21.17 -4.84 11.43
#